data_AF-A0A0R2WXF3-F1
#
_entry.id   AF-A0A0R2WXF3-F1
#
_cell.length_a   1.000
_cell.length_b   1.000
_cell.length_c   1.000
_cell.angle_alpha   90.00
_cell.angle_beta   90.00
_cell.angle_gamma   90.00
#
_symmetry.space_group_name_H-M   'P 1'
#
loop_
_entity.id
_entity.type
_entity.pdbx_description
1 polymer ?
#
loop_
_entity_poly.entity_id
_entity_poly.type
_entity_poly.pdbx_seq_one_letter_code
_entity_poly.pdbx_strand_id
1 'polypeptide(L)'
;MMLFDSILPSIVAKHSNTDYWETSPKYGRGNPKYISEGDAHDWWIWHDEYPFEHLLQKVPRFMSEFGFQSFPSFETIKYINQNDDINLKTEAITSHQKHVKGFELMEKYMKRDYKIPASDEDYVYVSQLLQAKGIVMGIEAQRRAKPFNMGTLYWQLNDVWPAISWSGIDYFGNWKALQYKVKNAFENVLISSIIEKNKVKTFITNDTFLPIKGTIQLKIIDFYGNEIWSDAKEIEVLENSSQEFYHFPLDKIDKKSTVLIAKFDDKTSYFYFAKPKELKLPKSDIQQKIVKTDKRFSITIKSNVLLKDVFLFTEEKGHFSDNFFDVLPNQTKTVFFETKTTKLNDLKIKTLNEINGSY
;
A
#
# COMPACT_ATOMS: atom_id res chain seq x y z
N MET A 1 33.50 13.86 -15.01
CA MET A 1 33.38 13.78 -13.53
C MET A 1 33.33 15.16 -12.87
N MET A 2 34.07 16.17 -13.36
CA MET A 2 34.09 17.55 -12.83
C MET A 2 32.75 18.25 -12.54
N LEU A 3 31.68 17.95 -13.29
CA LEU A 3 30.39 18.61 -13.10
C LEU A 3 29.78 18.31 -11.71
N PHE A 4 29.67 17.02 -11.37
CA PHE A 4 28.97 16.56 -10.17
C PHE A 4 29.87 16.56 -8.92
N ASP A 5 31.18 16.35 -9.08
CA ASP A 5 32.11 16.31 -7.94
C ASP A 5 32.72 17.68 -7.57
N SER A 6 32.69 18.66 -8.48
CA SER A 6 33.40 19.94 -8.31
C SER A 6 32.54 21.17 -8.57
N ILE A 7 31.96 21.30 -9.78
CA ILE A 7 31.24 22.53 -10.18
C ILE A 7 29.98 22.73 -9.35
N LEU A 8 29.09 21.72 -9.33
CA LEU A 8 27.83 21.80 -8.60
C LEU A 8 28.01 21.97 -7.08
N PRO A 9 28.85 21.19 -6.37
CA PRO A 9 29.06 21.42 -4.94
C PRO A 9 29.67 22.79 -4.64
N SER A 10 30.56 23.30 -5.50
CA SER A 10 31.13 24.66 -5.32
C SER A 10 30.07 25.75 -5.45
N ILE A 11 29.14 25.61 -6.39
CA ILE A 11 28.01 26.54 -6.54
C ILE A 11 27.10 26.48 -5.32
N VAL A 12 26.74 25.28 -4.84
CA VAL A 12 25.91 25.12 -3.65
C VAL A 12 26.58 25.73 -2.43
N ALA A 13 27.85 25.40 -2.15
CA ALA A 13 28.59 25.93 -1.02
C ALA A 13 28.76 27.46 -1.06
N LYS A 14 28.80 28.07 -2.26
CA LYS A 14 28.89 29.53 -2.41
C LYS A 14 27.55 30.24 -2.15
N HIS A 15 26.43 29.57 -2.37
CA HIS A 15 25.10 30.19 -2.42
C HIS A 15 24.09 29.62 -1.40
N SER A 16 24.44 28.57 -0.65
CA SER A 16 23.59 27.90 0.32
C SER A 16 24.41 27.20 1.43
N ASN A 17 23.77 26.98 2.57
CA ASN A 17 24.29 26.14 3.67
C ASN A 17 23.72 24.71 3.63
N THR A 18 22.94 24.36 2.60
CA THR A 18 22.37 23.01 2.43
C THR A 18 23.45 22.03 1.98
N ASP A 19 23.41 20.81 2.53
CA ASP A 19 24.28 19.72 2.09
C ASP A 19 24.05 19.38 0.60
N TYR A 20 25.13 18.99 -0.08
CA TYR A 20 25.11 18.55 -1.47
C TYR A 20 25.38 17.04 -1.56
N TRP A 21 24.68 16.36 -2.46
CA TRP A 21 24.85 14.94 -2.75
C TRP A 21 25.06 14.76 -4.26
N GLU A 22 26.21 14.22 -4.66
CA GLU A 22 26.65 14.26 -6.06
C GLU A 22 25.77 13.47 -7.04
N THR A 23 25.19 12.36 -6.59
CA THR A 23 24.36 11.47 -7.40
C THR A 23 23.48 10.62 -6.50
N SER A 24 22.30 10.25 -7.02
CA SER A 24 21.39 9.29 -6.39
C SER A 24 21.17 8.13 -7.37
N PRO A 25 21.50 6.88 -7.00
CA PRO A 25 22.13 6.47 -5.75
C PRO A 25 23.64 6.72 -5.78
N LYS A 26 24.28 6.83 -4.61
CA LYS A 26 25.76 6.89 -4.52
C LYS A 26 26.43 5.66 -5.14
N TYR A 27 25.87 4.47 -4.87
CA TYR A 27 26.33 3.21 -5.43
C TYR A 27 25.18 2.55 -6.18
N GLY A 28 25.43 2.15 -7.44
CA GLY A 28 24.45 1.37 -8.20
C GLY A 28 24.16 0.02 -7.53
N ARG A 29 22.95 -0.51 -7.72
CA ARG A 29 22.45 -1.72 -7.03
C ARG A 29 23.30 -2.99 -7.19
N GLY A 30 24.17 -3.05 -8.20
CA GLY A 30 25.15 -4.13 -8.37
C GLY A 30 26.37 -4.07 -7.43
N ASN A 31 26.61 -2.94 -6.76
CA ASN A 31 27.70 -2.78 -5.81
C ASN A 31 27.19 -3.03 -4.38
N PRO A 32 27.69 -4.03 -3.63
CA PRO A 32 27.14 -4.40 -2.32
C PRO A 32 27.13 -3.26 -1.29
N LYS A 33 27.92 -2.20 -1.50
CA LYS A 33 27.94 -1.01 -0.64
C LYS A 33 26.63 -0.22 -0.62
N TYR A 34 25.74 -0.36 -1.61
CA TYR A 34 24.44 0.34 -1.62
C TYR A 34 23.61 0.06 -0.36
N ILE A 35 23.83 -1.10 0.29
CA ILE A 35 23.13 -1.50 1.50
C ILE A 35 23.62 -0.70 2.72
N SER A 36 24.93 -0.49 2.82
CA SER A 36 25.58 0.03 4.03
C SER A 36 26.05 1.48 3.93
N GLU A 37 26.14 2.05 2.74
CA GLU A 37 26.68 3.39 2.46
C GLU A 37 25.78 4.20 1.51
N GLY A 38 25.39 5.41 1.94
CA GLY A 38 24.59 6.32 1.12
C GLY A 38 23.14 5.89 0.93
N ASP A 39 22.57 6.30 -0.19
CA ASP A 39 21.21 5.98 -0.61
C ASP A 39 21.18 4.88 -1.68
N ALA A 40 20.01 4.26 -1.86
CA ALA A 40 19.84 3.13 -2.76
C ALA A 40 18.60 3.25 -3.64
N HIS A 41 18.73 2.77 -4.88
CA HIS A 41 17.64 2.52 -5.81
C HIS A 41 17.42 1.01 -5.94
N ASP A 42 16.49 0.47 -5.16
CA ASP A 42 16.16 -0.96 -5.16
C ASP A 42 15.15 -1.29 -6.25
N TRP A 43 15.72 -1.57 -7.41
CA TRP A 43 15.04 -2.02 -8.61
C TRP A 43 15.27 -3.53 -8.86
N TRP A 44 15.63 -4.30 -7.82
CA TRP A 44 15.60 -5.76 -7.90
C TRP A 44 14.16 -6.25 -8.06
N ILE A 45 13.23 -5.61 -7.35
CA ILE A 45 11.82 -5.67 -7.71
C ILE A 45 11.60 -4.95 -9.04
N TRP A 46 10.54 -5.32 -9.76
CA TRP A 46 10.22 -4.78 -11.08
C TRP A 46 11.26 -5.12 -12.17
N HIS A 47 12.44 -4.50 -12.20
CA HIS A 47 13.40 -4.67 -13.31
C HIS A 47 14.08 -6.04 -13.32
N ASP A 48 14.53 -6.54 -12.16
CA ASP A 48 15.13 -7.88 -12.04
C ASP A 48 14.12 -8.95 -11.59
N GLU A 49 12.84 -8.57 -11.51
CA GLU A 49 11.71 -9.47 -11.31
C GLU A 49 11.70 -10.22 -9.96
N TYR A 50 12.46 -9.75 -8.96
CA TYR A 50 12.49 -10.33 -7.62
C TYR A 50 11.14 -10.18 -6.91
N PRO A 51 10.72 -11.16 -6.09
CA PRO A 51 9.47 -11.06 -5.34
C PRO A 51 9.53 -9.89 -4.33
N PHE A 52 8.38 -9.33 -3.93
CA PHE A 52 8.34 -8.19 -3.00
C PHE A 52 9.00 -8.49 -1.65
N GLU A 53 9.02 -9.76 -1.23
CA GLU A 53 9.69 -10.24 -0.03
C GLU A 53 11.20 -9.93 -0.02
N HIS A 54 11.81 -9.61 -1.18
CA HIS A 54 13.17 -9.08 -1.26
C HIS A 54 13.38 -7.81 -0.43
N LEU A 55 12.39 -6.90 -0.42
CA LEU A 55 12.43 -5.63 0.32
C LEU A 55 12.51 -5.84 1.84
N LEU A 56 12.10 -7.02 2.33
CA LEU A 56 12.22 -7.39 3.74
C LEU A 56 13.65 -7.81 4.13
N GLN A 57 14.43 -8.27 3.16
CA GLN A 57 15.73 -8.92 3.38
C GLN A 57 16.91 -7.96 3.17
N LYS A 58 16.74 -6.96 2.29
CA LYS A 58 17.80 -6.07 1.82
C LYS A 58 17.43 -4.60 2.03
N VAL A 59 17.22 -4.23 3.29
CA VAL A 59 16.97 -2.83 3.64
C VAL A 59 18.29 -2.04 3.59
N PRO A 60 18.38 -0.92 2.86
CA PRO A 60 19.57 -0.05 2.80
C PRO A 60 19.55 1.03 3.89
N ARG A 61 20.59 1.89 3.96
CA ARG A 61 20.63 3.02 4.89
C ARG A 61 19.59 4.10 4.60
N PHE A 62 19.31 4.35 3.32
CA PHE A 62 18.26 5.25 2.85
C PHE A 62 17.75 4.70 1.51
N MET A 63 16.45 4.44 1.38
CA MET A 63 15.85 3.99 0.13
C MET A 63 15.33 5.21 -0.62
N SER A 64 16.08 5.69 -1.61
CA SER A 64 15.71 6.88 -2.40
C SER A 64 14.85 6.55 -3.61
N GLU A 65 14.87 5.30 -4.11
CA GLU A 65 13.92 4.82 -5.11
C GLU A 65 13.63 3.32 -4.97
N PHE A 66 12.36 2.95 -5.15
CA PHE A 66 11.87 1.59 -5.40
C PHE A 66 10.41 1.70 -5.84
N GLY A 67 9.94 0.87 -6.77
CA GLY A 67 8.63 1.06 -7.36
C GLY A 67 8.03 -0.19 -7.99
N PHE A 68 6.72 -0.15 -8.22
CA PHE A 68 5.99 -1.15 -9.00
C PHE A 68 4.88 -0.45 -9.80
N GLN A 69 4.62 -0.85 -11.05
CA GLN A 69 3.56 -0.23 -11.86
C GLN A 69 2.16 -0.76 -11.54
N SER A 70 1.16 0.07 -11.79
CA SER A 70 -0.25 -0.31 -11.86
C SER A 70 -0.98 0.45 -12.97
N PHE A 71 -2.16 -0.04 -13.34
CA PHE A 71 -3.08 0.76 -14.16
C PHE A 71 -3.59 1.98 -13.37
N PRO A 72 -3.88 3.11 -14.04
CA PRO A 72 -4.45 4.30 -13.41
C PRO A 72 -5.93 4.09 -13.06
N SER A 73 -6.63 5.14 -12.62
CA SER A 73 -8.07 5.07 -12.32
C SER A 73 -8.92 4.70 -13.53
N PHE A 74 -10.15 4.25 -13.29
CA PHE A 74 -11.13 3.98 -14.35
C PHE A 74 -11.39 5.21 -15.23
N GLU A 75 -11.44 6.40 -14.65
CA GLU A 75 -11.54 7.66 -15.39
C GLU A 75 -10.40 7.80 -16.40
N THR A 76 -9.16 7.59 -15.96
CA THR A 76 -7.98 7.72 -16.83
C THR A 76 -8.00 6.69 -17.95
N ILE A 77 -8.50 5.48 -17.68
CA ILE A 77 -8.62 4.44 -18.71
C ILE A 77 -9.70 4.79 -19.74
N LYS A 78 -10.88 5.24 -19.30
CA LYS A 78 -11.93 5.74 -20.19
C LYS A 78 -11.42 6.89 -21.07
N TYR A 79 -10.64 7.80 -20.49
CA TYR A 79 -9.97 8.86 -21.25
C TYR A 79 -9.01 8.28 -22.29
N ILE A 80 -8.15 7.32 -21.95
CA ILE A 80 -7.24 6.69 -22.92
C ILE A 80 -8.01 6.00 -24.05
N ASN A 81 -9.11 5.31 -23.73
CA ASN A 81 -9.95 4.61 -24.69
C ASN A 81 -10.84 5.54 -25.53
N GLN A 82 -11.02 6.79 -25.11
CA GLN A 82 -11.94 7.75 -25.72
C GLN A 82 -13.40 7.25 -25.75
N ASN A 83 -13.79 6.45 -24.76
CA ASN A 83 -15.15 5.94 -24.56
C ASN A 83 -15.37 5.54 -23.08
N ASP A 84 -16.58 5.09 -22.75
CA ASP A 84 -16.95 4.74 -21.37
C ASP A 84 -16.56 3.31 -20.96
N ASP A 85 -15.88 2.55 -21.82
CA ASP A 85 -15.50 1.17 -21.56
C ASP A 85 -14.13 1.05 -20.89
N ILE A 86 -14.04 0.17 -19.90
CA ILE A 86 -12.76 -0.29 -19.37
C ILE A 86 -12.28 -1.46 -20.22
N ASN A 87 -11.56 -1.13 -21.30
CA ASN A 87 -10.94 -2.08 -22.22
C ASN A 87 -9.42 -1.92 -22.20
N LEU A 88 -8.69 -2.96 -21.79
CA LEU A 88 -7.22 -2.94 -21.68
C LEU A 88 -6.51 -3.43 -22.95
N LYS A 89 -7.26 -3.87 -23.96
CA LYS A 89 -6.75 -4.55 -25.16
C LYS A 89 -6.73 -3.65 -26.39
N THR A 90 -6.69 -2.33 -26.20
CA THR A 90 -6.65 -1.33 -27.27
C THR A 90 -5.22 -0.94 -27.62
N GLU A 91 -5.00 -0.50 -28.86
CA GLU A 91 -3.71 0.10 -29.27
C GLU A 91 -3.39 1.35 -28.45
N ALA A 92 -4.42 2.13 -28.10
CA ALA A 92 -4.28 3.29 -27.23
C ALA A 92 -3.69 2.89 -25.87
N ILE A 93 -4.26 1.90 -25.17
CA ILE A 93 -3.69 1.41 -23.90
C ILE A 93 -2.26 0.93 -24.06
N THR A 94 -1.97 0.18 -25.13
CA THR A 94 -0.61 -0.29 -25.43
C THR A 94 0.37 0.87 -25.58
N SER A 95 -0.02 1.94 -26.28
CA SER A 95 0.81 3.13 -26.48
C SER A 95 1.09 3.92 -25.19
N HIS A 96 0.25 3.78 -24.16
CA HIS A 96 0.39 4.44 -22.85
C HIS A 96 1.20 3.61 -21.84
N GLN A 97 1.67 2.42 -22.23
CA GLN A 97 2.70 1.67 -21.51
C GLN A 97 4.07 1.95 -22.16
N LYS A 98 4.98 2.58 -21.40
CA LYS A 98 6.31 2.96 -21.90
C LYS A 98 7.43 2.01 -21.46
N HIS A 99 7.17 1.15 -20.50
CA HIS A 99 8.11 0.09 -20.14
C HIS A 99 7.91 -1.11 -21.04
N VAL A 100 8.98 -1.53 -21.74
CA VAL A 100 8.95 -2.60 -22.76
C VAL A 100 8.38 -3.94 -22.26
N LYS A 101 8.54 -4.24 -20.97
CA LYS A 101 8.00 -5.44 -20.32
C LYS A 101 6.84 -5.15 -19.35
N GLY A 102 6.27 -3.95 -19.35
CA GLY A 102 5.39 -3.48 -18.28
C GLY A 102 4.20 -4.40 -18.00
N PHE A 103 3.42 -4.77 -19.03
CA PHE A 103 2.28 -5.67 -18.87
C PHE A 103 2.69 -7.09 -18.45
N GLU A 104 3.77 -7.63 -19.04
CA GLU A 104 4.31 -8.95 -18.67
C GLU A 104 4.70 -9.01 -17.19
N LEU A 105 5.40 -7.98 -16.69
CA LEU A 105 5.83 -7.89 -15.30
C LEU A 105 4.63 -7.76 -14.35
N MET A 106 3.65 -6.91 -14.69
CA MET A 106 2.42 -6.78 -13.90
C MET A 106 1.69 -8.11 -13.77
N GLU A 107 1.48 -8.82 -14.87
CA GLU A 107 0.83 -10.13 -14.86
C GLU A 107 1.65 -11.17 -14.08
N LYS A 108 2.98 -11.19 -14.26
CA LYS A 108 3.88 -12.11 -13.54
C LYS A 108 3.80 -11.94 -12.04
N TYR A 109 3.81 -10.71 -11.53
CA TYR A 109 3.65 -10.45 -10.10
C TYR A 109 2.22 -10.71 -9.62
N MET A 110 1.22 -10.40 -10.44
CA MET A 110 -0.17 -10.72 -10.10
C MET A 110 -0.34 -12.22 -9.86
N LYS A 111 0.21 -13.08 -10.74
CA LYS A 111 0.21 -14.55 -10.55
C LYS A 111 0.84 -15.01 -9.24
N ARG A 112 1.82 -14.26 -8.71
CA ARG A 112 2.48 -14.61 -7.45
C ARG A 112 1.57 -14.40 -6.25
N ASP A 113 0.81 -13.31 -6.21
CA ASP A 113 0.12 -12.85 -4.99
C ASP A 113 -1.41 -12.80 -5.09
N TYR A 114 -1.98 -12.66 -6.28
CA TYR A 114 -3.42 -12.52 -6.53
C TYR A 114 -3.92 -13.54 -7.57
N LYS A 115 -5.24 -13.76 -7.60
CA LYS A 115 -5.88 -14.41 -8.74
C LYS A 115 -5.95 -13.39 -9.88
N ILE A 116 -5.61 -13.80 -11.10
CA ILE A 116 -5.76 -12.91 -12.27
C ILE A 116 -7.25 -12.78 -12.59
N PRO A 117 -7.82 -11.58 -12.55
CA PRO A 117 -9.23 -11.39 -12.91
C PRO A 117 -9.45 -11.58 -14.41
N ALA A 118 -10.64 -12.09 -14.76
CA ALA A 118 -11.04 -12.24 -16.15
C ALA A 118 -11.56 -10.93 -16.77
N SER A 119 -12.15 -10.05 -15.96
CA SER A 119 -12.65 -8.75 -16.41
C SER A 119 -11.53 -7.70 -16.35
N ASP A 120 -11.52 -6.81 -17.34
CA ASP A 120 -10.57 -5.70 -17.42
C ASP A 120 -10.73 -4.73 -16.25
N GLU A 121 -11.97 -4.47 -15.81
CA GLU A 121 -12.28 -3.62 -14.65
C GLU A 121 -11.70 -4.19 -13.34
N ASP A 122 -11.85 -5.50 -13.12
CA ASP A 122 -11.25 -6.16 -11.95
C ASP A 122 -9.73 -6.24 -12.06
N TYR A 123 -9.18 -6.43 -13.26
CA TYR A 123 -7.73 -6.45 -13.48
C TYR A 123 -7.10 -5.13 -13.04
N VAL A 124 -7.70 -3.99 -13.41
CA VAL A 124 -7.25 -2.66 -12.99
C VAL A 124 -7.26 -2.53 -11.48
N TYR A 125 -8.38 -2.89 -10.83
CA TYR A 125 -8.51 -2.89 -9.37
C TYR A 125 -7.42 -3.73 -8.70
N VAL A 126 -7.23 -4.98 -9.13
CA VAL A 126 -6.22 -5.88 -8.57
C VAL A 126 -4.79 -5.41 -8.87
N SER A 127 -4.54 -4.78 -10.02
CA SER A 127 -3.22 -4.22 -10.34
C SER A 127 -2.81 -3.11 -9.36
N GLN A 128 -3.75 -2.27 -8.93
CA GLN A 128 -3.48 -1.24 -7.92
C GLN A 128 -3.26 -1.85 -6.54
N LEU A 129 -4.01 -2.90 -6.17
CA LEU A 129 -3.77 -3.64 -4.92
C LEU A 129 -2.42 -4.35 -4.92
N LEU A 130 -1.99 -4.88 -6.06
CA LEU A 130 -0.69 -5.51 -6.22
C LEU A 130 0.44 -4.50 -6.00
N GLN A 131 0.36 -3.34 -6.65
CA GLN A 131 1.30 -2.24 -6.44
C GLN A 131 1.33 -1.83 -4.95
N ALA A 132 0.17 -1.57 -4.36
CA ALA A 132 0.07 -1.13 -2.97
C ALA A 132 0.67 -2.17 -2.00
N LYS A 133 0.38 -3.46 -2.20
CA LYS A 133 0.95 -4.56 -1.40
C LYS A 133 2.48 -4.53 -1.42
N GLY A 134 3.08 -4.42 -2.60
CA GLY A 134 4.53 -4.47 -2.75
C GLY A 134 5.24 -3.27 -2.12
N ILE A 135 4.74 -2.06 -2.39
CA ILE A 135 5.39 -0.84 -1.90
C ILE A 135 5.21 -0.65 -0.40
N VAL A 136 4.02 -0.92 0.13
CA VAL A 136 3.78 -0.87 1.59
C VAL A 136 4.65 -1.89 2.33
N MET A 137 4.85 -3.09 1.77
CA MET A 137 5.77 -4.07 2.34
C MET A 137 7.20 -3.53 2.47
N GLY A 138 7.68 -2.80 1.46
CA GLY A 138 8.98 -2.14 1.50
C GLY A 138 9.05 -1.00 2.51
N ILE A 139 8.06 -0.09 2.48
CA ILE A 139 7.97 1.05 3.42
C ILE A 139 8.00 0.54 4.86
N GLU A 140 7.17 -0.44 5.19
CA GLU A 140 7.11 -0.96 6.54
C GLU A 140 8.43 -1.63 6.95
N ALA A 141 9.12 -2.32 6.04
CA ALA A 141 10.44 -2.89 6.32
C ALA A 141 11.50 -1.84 6.60
N GLN A 142 11.52 -0.78 5.80
CA GLN A 142 12.44 0.33 5.94
C GLN A 142 12.20 1.08 7.25
N ARG A 143 10.93 1.35 7.61
CA ARG A 143 10.59 1.97 8.90
C ARG A 143 10.89 1.07 10.10
N ARG A 144 10.60 -0.23 10.01
CA ARG A 144 10.94 -1.19 11.08
C ARG A 144 12.45 -1.24 11.35
N ALA A 145 13.28 -1.05 10.32
CA ALA A 145 14.73 -1.12 10.40
C ALA A 145 15.40 0.13 10.97
N LYS A 146 14.66 1.17 11.38
CA LYS A 146 15.23 2.32 12.10
C LYS A 146 16.02 1.83 13.34
N PRO A 147 17.24 2.33 13.60
CA PRO A 147 17.95 3.44 12.94
C PRO A 147 18.89 3.03 11.80
N PHE A 148 18.92 1.75 11.40
CA PHE A 148 19.76 1.33 10.28
C PHE A 148 19.32 2.00 8.97
N ASN A 149 18.02 1.96 8.68
CA ASN A 149 17.39 2.75 7.64
C ASN A 149 16.81 4.04 8.21
N MET A 150 17.02 5.16 7.52
CA MET A 150 16.57 6.50 7.94
C MET A 150 15.74 7.20 6.86
N GLY A 151 15.26 6.50 5.84
CA GLY A 151 14.41 7.10 4.81
C GLY A 151 13.93 6.16 3.73
N THR A 152 12.77 6.52 3.18
CA THR A 152 12.02 5.77 2.17
C THR A 152 11.29 6.71 1.24
N LEU A 153 11.68 6.73 -0.02
CA LEU A 153 11.02 7.46 -1.11
C LEU A 153 10.64 6.44 -2.18
N TYR A 154 9.34 6.19 -2.34
CA TYR A 154 8.87 5.27 -3.39
C TYR A 154 8.83 5.98 -4.74
N TRP A 155 9.18 5.25 -5.79
CA TRP A 155 9.03 5.68 -7.17
C TRP A 155 7.64 5.22 -7.66
N GLN A 156 6.71 6.11 -8.01
CA GLN A 156 6.77 7.58 -8.00
C GLN A 156 5.47 8.18 -7.45
N LEU A 157 5.45 9.48 -7.16
CA LEU A 157 4.25 10.14 -6.62
C LEU A 157 3.15 10.32 -7.67
N ASN A 158 3.46 11.01 -8.78
CA ASN A 158 2.50 11.55 -9.74
C ASN A 158 2.78 11.12 -11.19
N ASP A 159 1.87 11.46 -12.10
CA ASP A 159 2.06 11.31 -13.55
C ASP A 159 2.12 12.65 -14.28
N VAL A 160 2.80 12.66 -15.43
CA VAL A 160 2.90 13.83 -16.34
C VAL A 160 1.90 13.78 -17.49
N TRP A 161 1.24 12.64 -17.69
CA TRP A 161 0.23 12.38 -18.72
C TRP A 161 -0.56 11.09 -18.36
N PRO A 162 -1.74 10.83 -18.94
CA PRO A 162 -2.50 9.59 -18.69
C PRO A 162 -1.66 8.35 -19.01
N ALA A 163 -1.20 7.59 -18.01
CA ALA A 163 -0.22 6.53 -18.26
C ALA A 163 -0.38 5.32 -17.34
N ILE A 164 0.17 4.18 -17.80
CA ILE A 164 0.45 3.03 -16.95
C ILE A 164 1.87 3.25 -16.39
N SER A 165 1.95 3.49 -15.09
CA SER A 165 3.17 3.97 -14.43
C SER A 165 3.27 3.48 -12.98
N TRP A 166 4.36 3.86 -12.31
CA TRP A 166 4.60 3.60 -10.91
C TRP A 166 3.92 4.60 -9.95
N SER A 167 3.11 5.53 -10.48
CA SER A 167 2.53 6.61 -9.69
C SER A 167 1.57 6.09 -8.61
N GLY A 168 1.52 6.79 -7.47
CA GLY A 168 0.44 6.67 -6.48
C GLY A 168 -0.78 7.52 -6.83
N ILE A 169 -0.57 8.63 -7.55
CA ILE A 169 -1.59 9.57 -8.01
C ILE A 169 -1.52 9.66 -9.53
N ASP A 170 -2.62 9.37 -10.22
CA ASP A 170 -2.64 9.44 -11.67
C ASP A 170 -2.70 10.89 -12.20
N TYR A 171 -2.65 11.04 -13.53
CA TYR A 171 -2.58 12.34 -14.19
C TYR A 171 -3.74 13.29 -13.86
N PHE A 172 -4.94 12.75 -13.62
CA PHE A 172 -6.12 13.55 -13.27
C PHE A 172 -6.20 13.85 -11.77
N GLY A 173 -5.19 13.46 -10.99
CA GLY A 173 -5.14 13.65 -9.55
C GLY A 173 -5.86 12.57 -8.76
N ASN A 174 -6.29 11.48 -9.41
CA ASN A 174 -6.98 10.40 -8.73
C ASN A 174 -5.98 9.55 -7.94
N TRP A 175 -6.27 9.36 -6.65
CA TRP A 175 -5.49 8.48 -5.80
C TRP A 175 -5.72 7.03 -6.21
N LYS A 176 -4.64 6.31 -6.55
CA LYS A 176 -4.65 4.86 -6.68
C LYS A 176 -4.67 4.21 -5.29
N ALA A 177 -4.91 2.90 -5.24
CA ALA A 177 -4.80 2.13 -3.98
C ALA A 177 -3.49 2.41 -3.22
N LEU A 178 -2.38 2.57 -3.96
CA LEU A 178 -1.09 2.88 -3.38
C LEU A 178 -1.13 4.13 -2.49
N GLN A 179 -1.72 5.24 -2.94
CA GLN A 179 -1.69 6.50 -2.20
C GLN A 179 -2.45 6.40 -0.86
N TYR A 180 -3.61 5.74 -0.84
CA TYR A 180 -4.36 5.49 0.38
C TYR A 180 -3.56 4.62 1.36
N LYS A 181 -2.91 3.57 0.88
CA LYS A 181 -2.15 2.65 1.74
C LYS A 181 -0.83 3.27 2.22
N VAL A 182 -0.15 4.05 1.39
CA VAL A 182 1.08 4.77 1.75
C VAL A 182 0.81 5.84 2.80
N LYS A 183 -0.32 6.56 2.71
CA LYS A 183 -0.76 7.48 3.78
C LYS A 183 -0.77 6.79 5.14
N ASN A 184 -1.31 5.58 5.22
CA ASN A 184 -1.35 4.80 6.47
C ASN A 184 0.04 4.29 6.86
N ALA A 185 0.83 3.80 5.91
CA ALA A 185 2.18 3.29 6.15
C ALA A 185 3.18 4.37 6.59
N PHE A 186 2.88 5.65 6.35
CA PHE A 186 3.64 6.82 6.77
C PHE A 186 3.06 7.57 7.97
N GLU A 187 2.04 7.05 8.64
CA GLU A 187 1.58 7.68 9.89
C GLU A 187 2.70 7.70 10.94
N ASN A 188 2.73 8.74 11.76
CA ASN A 188 3.78 8.94 12.77
C ASN A 188 3.92 7.75 13.72
N VAL A 189 2.80 7.09 14.04
CA VAL A 189 2.79 5.83 14.77
C VAL A 189 2.34 4.73 13.81
N LEU A 190 3.22 3.75 13.58
CA LEU A 190 2.95 2.61 12.70
C LEU A 190 3.04 1.31 13.48
N ILE A 191 1.98 0.51 13.42
CA ILE A 191 2.00 -0.88 13.85
C ILE A 191 2.25 -1.74 12.61
N SER A 192 3.31 -2.54 12.61
CA SER A 192 3.66 -3.38 11.47
C SER A 192 4.06 -4.77 11.93
N SER A 193 3.49 -5.79 11.29
CA SER A 193 3.76 -7.19 11.62
C SER A 193 4.48 -7.90 10.47
N ILE A 194 5.34 -8.85 10.81
CA ILE A 194 6.06 -9.69 9.85
C ILE A 194 6.08 -11.15 10.30
N ILE A 195 6.28 -12.04 9.33
CA ILE A 195 6.63 -13.44 9.61
C ILE A 195 8.13 -13.62 9.43
N GLU A 196 8.82 -14.00 10.50
CA GLU A 196 10.24 -14.35 10.48
C GLU A 196 10.44 -15.68 11.21
N LYS A 197 11.11 -16.65 10.57
CA LYS A 197 11.45 -17.97 11.17
C LYS A 197 10.23 -18.64 11.86
N ASN A 198 9.08 -18.67 11.17
CA ASN A 198 7.81 -19.25 11.64
C ASN A 198 7.20 -18.57 12.90
N LYS A 199 7.63 -17.34 13.20
CA LYS A 199 7.03 -16.49 14.24
C LYS A 199 6.44 -15.26 13.59
N VAL A 200 5.29 -14.83 14.09
CA VAL A 200 4.81 -13.47 13.86
C VAL A 200 5.56 -12.57 14.82
N LYS A 201 6.03 -11.44 14.32
CA LYS A 201 6.59 -10.35 15.12
C LYS A 201 5.82 -9.08 14.83
N THR A 202 5.44 -8.33 15.86
CA THR A 202 4.76 -7.04 15.72
C THR A 202 5.63 -5.95 16.31
N PHE A 203 5.93 -4.97 15.46
CA PHE A 203 6.71 -3.79 15.75
C PHE A 203 5.81 -2.57 15.88
N ILE A 204 6.25 -1.62 16.69
CA ILE A 204 5.71 -0.26 16.68
C ILE A 204 6.85 0.70 16.35
N THR A 205 6.63 1.53 15.34
CA THR A 205 7.49 2.66 14.99
C THR A 205 6.82 3.94 15.48
N ASN A 206 7.55 4.75 16.24
CA ASN A 206 7.11 6.04 16.75
C ASN A 206 8.03 7.13 16.19
N ASP A 207 7.53 7.94 15.28
CA ASP A 207 8.23 9.07 14.67
C ASP A 207 7.87 10.41 15.33
N THR A 208 7.17 10.38 16.47
CA THR A 208 6.93 11.59 17.27
C THR A 208 8.15 11.93 18.13
N PHE A 209 8.16 13.15 18.68
CA PHE A 209 9.22 13.67 19.56
C PHE A 209 8.95 13.41 21.04
N LEU A 210 8.06 12.48 21.38
CA LEU A 210 7.76 12.10 22.75
C LEU A 210 7.56 10.58 22.84
N PRO A 211 7.92 9.95 23.98
CA PRO A 211 7.55 8.56 24.22
C PRO A 211 6.03 8.41 24.36
N ILE A 212 5.51 7.28 23.89
CA ILE A 212 4.07 6.95 23.95
C ILE A 212 3.89 5.73 24.86
N LYS A 213 3.06 5.88 25.89
CA LYS A 213 2.68 4.79 26.81
C LYS A 213 1.24 4.36 26.54
N GLY A 214 1.01 3.05 26.56
CA GLY A 214 -0.34 2.51 26.51
C GLY A 214 -0.38 1.01 26.33
N THR A 215 -1.60 0.48 26.22
CA THR A 215 -1.83 -0.94 25.98
C THR A 215 -1.76 -1.25 24.49
N ILE A 216 -0.87 -2.16 24.09
CA ILE A 216 -0.96 -2.82 22.79
C ILE A 216 -1.89 -4.04 22.93
N GLN A 217 -2.86 -4.16 22.03
CA GLN A 217 -3.86 -5.23 22.01
C GLN A 217 -3.77 -5.98 20.69
N LEU A 218 -3.58 -7.29 20.75
CA LEU A 218 -3.58 -8.16 19.58
C LEU A 218 -4.78 -9.09 19.63
N LYS A 219 -5.38 -9.31 18.47
CA LYS A 219 -6.51 -10.19 18.29
C LYS A 219 -6.39 -10.94 16.98
N ILE A 220 -6.51 -12.25 17.00
CA ILE A 220 -6.69 -13.07 15.80
C ILE A 220 -8.16 -13.43 15.73
N ILE A 221 -8.80 -13.05 14.64
CA ILE A 221 -10.17 -13.44 14.33
C ILE A 221 -10.19 -14.23 13.02
N ASP A 222 -11.22 -15.07 12.85
CA ASP A 222 -11.57 -15.57 11.52
C ASP A 222 -12.31 -14.52 10.68
N PHE A 223 -12.55 -14.81 9.41
CA PHE A 223 -13.27 -13.90 8.50
C PHE A 223 -14.78 -13.77 8.77
N TYR A 224 -15.31 -14.46 9.78
CA TYR A 224 -16.71 -14.35 10.24
C TYR A 224 -16.82 -13.56 11.56
N GLY A 225 -15.68 -13.23 12.19
CA GLY A 225 -15.60 -12.44 13.41
C GLY A 225 -15.41 -13.25 14.68
N ASN A 226 -15.24 -14.57 14.58
CA ASN A 226 -14.96 -15.40 15.74
C ASN A 226 -13.53 -15.17 16.21
N GLU A 227 -13.38 -14.86 17.49
CA GLU A 227 -12.08 -14.69 18.12
C GLU A 227 -11.40 -16.04 18.34
N ILE A 228 -10.19 -16.19 17.80
CA ILE A 228 -9.35 -17.39 17.93
C ILE A 228 -8.33 -17.21 19.05
N TRP A 229 -7.80 -16.00 19.19
CA TRP A 229 -6.78 -15.67 20.16
C TRP A 229 -6.76 -14.16 20.41
N SER A 230 -6.41 -13.75 21.63
CA SER A 230 -6.11 -12.37 21.96
C SER A 230 -5.07 -12.30 23.06
N ASP A 231 -4.36 -11.18 23.11
CA ASP A 231 -3.40 -10.84 24.15
C ASP A 231 -3.27 -9.31 24.23
N ALA A 232 -2.90 -8.79 25.40
CA ALA A 232 -2.70 -7.38 25.63
C ALA A 232 -1.65 -7.14 26.72
N LYS A 233 -0.85 -6.08 26.55
CA LYS A 233 0.09 -5.65 27.58
C LYS A 233 0.41 -4.15 27.49
N GLU A 234 0.78 -3.59 28.62
CA GLU A 234 1.32 -2.23 28.71
C GLU A 234 2.72 -2.18 28.10
N ILE A 235 2.95 -1.16 27.29
CA ILE A 235 4.24 -0.88 26.68
C ILE A 235 4.55 0.62 26.71
N GLU A 236 5.83 0.94 26.55
CA GLU A 236 6.31 2.27 26.26
C GLU A 236 7.12 2.22 24.95
N VAL A 237 6.72 3.04 23.99
CA VAL A 237 7.41 3.19 22.70
C VAL A 237 8.20 4.49 22.75
N LEU A 238 9.53 4.38 22.69
CA LEU A 238 10.43 5.54 22.75
C LEU A 238 10.20 6.47 21.55
N GLU A 239 10.51 7.76 21.73
CA GLU A 239 10.48 8.74 20.64
C GLU A 239 11.44 8.36 19.49
N ASN A 240 11.07 8.73 18.27
CA ASN A 240 11.84 8.52 17.05
C ASN A 240 12.51 7.12 16.94
N SER A 241 11.76 6.06 17.27
CA SER A 241 12.29 4.70 17.40
C SER A 241 11.41 3.65 16.70
N SER A 242 11.96 2.45 16.53
CA SER A 242 11.23 1.27 16.09
C SER A 242 11.63 0.07 16.96
N GLN A 243 10.65 -0.63 17.53
CA GLN A 243 10.91 -1.74 18.44
C GLN A 243 9.89 -2.88 18.27
N GLU A 244 10.36 -4.12 18.42
CA GLU A 244 9.52 -5.32 18.53
C GLU A 244 8.85 -5.38 19.91
N PHE A 245 7.52 -5.46 19.95
CA PHE A 245 6.76 -5.58 21.21
C PHE A 245 6.08 -6.93 21.37
N TYR A 246 5.80 -7.64 20.29
CA TYR A 246 5.13 -8.94 20.36
C TYR A 246 5.79 -9.94 19.43
N HIS A 247 5.84 -11.21 19.87
CA HIS A 247 6.10 -12.33 19.00
C HIS A 247 5.37 -13.59 19.45
N PHE A 248 4.88 -14.41 18.53
CA PHE A 248 4.25 -15.70 18.84
C PHE A 248 4.42 -16.69 17.67
N PRO A 249 4.42 -18.01 17.94
CA PRO A 249 4.55 -19.03 16.89
C PRO A 249 3.31 -19.09 16.00
N LEU A 250 3.50 -19.41 14.72
CA LEU A 250 2.42 -19.53 13.73
C LEU A 250 1.67 -20.87 13.76
N ASP A 251 2.18 -21.88 14.47
CA ASP A 251 1.85 -23.29 14.26
C ASP A 251 0.37 -23.64 14.46
N LYS A 252 -0.36 -22.84 15.24
CA LYS A 252 -1.76 -23.09 15.59
C LYS A 252 -2.76 -22.18 14.87
N ILE A 253 -2.31 -21.37 13.92
CA ILE A 253 -3.12 -20.35 13.26
C ILE A 253 -3.50 -20.81 11.86
N ASP A 254 -4.79 -20.85 11.54
CA ASP A 254 -5.24 -21.03 10.15
C ASP A 254 -4.92 -19.79 9.33
N LYS A 255 -3.80 -19.84 8.62
CA LYS A 255 -3.25 -18.72 7.86
C LYS A 255 -4.16 -18.21 6.74
N LYS A 256 -5.08 -19.04 6.26
CA LYS A 256 -5.91 -18.75 5.08
C LYS A 256 -7.27 -18.16 5.43
N SER A 257 -7.71 -18.29 6.69
CA SER A 257 -9.06 -17.92 7.12
C SER A 257 -9.07 -16.94 8.29
N THR A 258 -7.91 -16.43 8.70
CA THR A 258 -7.75 -15.54 9.85
C THR A 258 -6.96 -14.27 9.50
N VAL A 259 -7.16 -13.24 10.32
CA VAL A 259 -6.43 -11.98 10.29
C VAL A 259 -5.99 -11.61 11.69
N LEU A 260 -4.76 -11.12 11.83
CA LEU A 260 -4.29 -10.45 13.04
C LEU A 260 -4.69 -8.98 12.99
N ILE A 261 -5.38 -8.54 14.02
CA ILE A 261 -5.71 -7.16 14.30
C ILE A 261 -4.81 -6.73 15.46
N ALA A 262 -3.95 -5.74 15.24
CA ALA A 262 -3.15 -5.13 16.30
C ALA A 262 -3.56 -3.68 16.49
N LYS A 263 -3.82 -3.28 17.74
CA LYS A 263 -4.21 -1.93 18.14
C LYS A 263 -3.24 -1.38 19.16
N PHE A 264 -2.92 -0.10 19.03
CA PHE A 264 -2.13 0.66 19.98
C PHE A 264 -2.45 2.15 19.76
N ASP A 265 -2.78 2.85 20.84
CA ASP A 265 -3.33 4.22 20.78
C ASP A 265 -4.59 4.30 19.89
N ASP A 266 -4.65 5.25 18.96
CA ASP A 266 -5.72 5.38 17.96
C ASP A 266 -5.48 4.52 16.70
N LYS A 267 -4.38 3.76 16.65
CA LYS A 267 -3.93 3.02 15.47
C LYS A 267 -4.44 1.59 15.45
N THR A 268 -4.79 1.12 14.26
CA THR A 268 -5.17 -0.28 14.00
C THR A 268 -4.45 -0.77 12.76
N SER A 269 -3.85 -1.95 12.83
CA SER A 269 -3.24 -2.64 11.69
C SER A 269 -3.89 -4.01 11.47
N TYR A 270 -3.89 -4.44 10.21
CA TYR A 270 -4.39 -5.75 9.78
C TYR A 270 -3.25 -6.52 9.13
N PHE A 271 -2.96 -7.70 9.64
CA PHE A 271 -1.91 -8.57 9.12
C PHE A 271 -2.49 -9.92 8.72
N TYR A 272 -2.26 -10.29 7.46
CA TYR A 272 -2.73 -11.54 6.87
C TYR A 272 -1.55 -12.51 6.75
N PHE A 273 -1.77 -13.77 7.15
CA PHE A 273 -0.70 -14.76 7.26
C PHE A 273 -0.39 -15.53 5.97
N ALA A 274 -1.20 -15.31 4.93
CA ALA A 274 -1.10 -15.97 3.63
C ALA A 274 -1.19 -14.93 2.50
N LYS A 275 -0.81 -15.33 1.29
CA LYS A 275 -0.90 -14.44 0.13
C LYS A 275 -2.37 -14.15 -0.20
N PRO A 276 -2.71 -12.96 -0.74
CA PRO A 276 -4.09 -12.60 -1.03
C PRO A 276 -4.87 -13.68 -1.81
N LYS A 277 -4.28 -14.32 -2.83
CA LYS A 277 -4.92 -15.41 -3.59
C LYS A 277 -5.24 -16.68 -2.81
N GLU A 278 -4.61 -16.86 -1.65
CA GLU A 278 -4.74 -18.04 -0.79
C GLU A 278 -5.78 -17.84 0.31
N LEU A 279 -6.22 -16.60 0.53
CA LEU A 279 -7.22 -16.27 1.54
C LEU A 279 -8.59 -16.82 1.13
N LYS A 280 -9.22 -17.57 2.03
CA LYS A 280 -10.58 -18.10 1.87
C LYS A 280 -11.61 -17.03 2.23
N LEU A 281 -11.60 -15.93 1.48
CA LEU A 281 -12.49 -14.79 1.72
C LEU A 281 -13.95 -15.19 1.45
N PRO A 282 -14.85 -15.11 2.45
CA PRO A 282 -16.27 -15.43 2.27
C PRO A 282 -16.98 -14.35 1.46
N LYS A 283 -18.04 -14.73 0.73
CA LYS A 283 -18.96 -13.79 0.10
C LYS A 283 -20.11 -13.47 1.05
N SER A 284 -20.57 -12.23 1.03
CA SER A 284 -21.78 -11.81 1.74
C SER A 284 -22.30 -10.49 1.21
N ASP A 285 -23.57 -10.22 1.46
CA ASP A 285 -24.18 -8.94 1.15
C ASP A 285 -23.48 -7.79 1.89
N ILE A 286 -23.29 -6.70 1.16
CA ILE A 286 -22.73 -5.46 1.69
C ILE A 286 -23.89 -4.53 2.05
N GLN A 287 -24.06 -4.27 3.35
CA GLN A 287 -25.00 -3.26 3.81
C GLN A 287 -24.39 -1.88 3.60
N GLN A 288 -25.06 -1.05 2.79
CA GLN A 288 -24.62 0.29 2.46
C GLN A 288 -25.69 1.32 2.85
N LYS A 289 -25.24 2.42 3.44
CA LYS A 289 -26.08 3.60 3.68
C LYS A 289 -25.35 4.86 3.24
N ILE A 290 -25.99 5.65 2.38
CA ILE A 290 -25.47 6.91 1.88
C ILE A 290 -26.34 8.04 2.44
N VAL A 291 -25.73 9.02 3.11
CA VAL A 291 -26.41 10.18 3.67
C VAL A 291 -25.74 11.44 3.15
N LYS A 292 -26.50 12.31 2.47
CA LYS A 292 -26.01 13.63 2.09
C LYS A 292 -25.91 14.52 3.32
N THR A 293 -24.78 15.21 3.44
CA THR A 293 -24.54 16.30 4.40
C THR A 293 -24.20 17.57 3.61
N ASP A 294 -24.10 18.72 4.27
CA ASP A 294 -24.04 20.05 3.60
C ASP A 294 -23.00 20.16 2.46
N LYS A 295 -21.84 19.49 2.57
CA LYS A 295 -20.74 19.58 1.59
C LYS A 295 -20.20 18.23 1.09
N ARG A 296 -20.77 17.10 1.54
CA ARG A 296 -20.22 15.76 1.31
C ARG A 296 -21.26 14.67 1.52
N PHE A 297 -20.97 13.46 1.04
CA PHE A 297 -21.75 12.27 1.38
C PHE A 297 -21.05 11.47 2.48
N SER A 298 -21.81 11.02 3.47
CA SER A 298 -21.38 10.01 4.44
C SER A 298 -21.80 8.64 3.92
N ILE A 299 -20.83 7.76 3.68
CA ILE A 299 -21.02 6.42 3.14
C ILE A 299 -20.65 5.45 4.25
N THR A 300 -21.65 4.69 4.69
CA THR A 300 -21.51 3.71 5.77
C THR A 300 -21.62 2.31 5.20
N ILE A 301 -20.62 1.48 5.50
CA ILE A 301 -20.48 0.11 5.00
C ILE A 301 -20.43 -0.84 6.18
N LYS A 302 -21.18 -1.94 6.09
CA LYS A 302 -21.18 -3.03 7.06
C LYS A 302 -21.35 -4.37 6.34
N SER A 303 -20.73 -5.41 6.88
CA SER A 303 -20.99 -6.79 6.49
C SER A 303 -20.87 -7.70 7.72
N ASN A 304 -21.47 -8.89 7.66
CA ASN A 304 -21.32 -9.93 8.69
C ASN A 304 -20.01 -10.73 8.52
N VAL A 305 -19.29 -10.53 7.42
CA VAL A 305 -17.96 -11.11 7.17
C VAL A 305 -16.92 -10.02 6.92
N LEU A 306 -15.64 -10.40 6.91
CA LEU A 306 -14.55 -9.51 6.54
C LEU A 306 -14.71 -9.11 5.08
N LEU A 307 -14.78 -7.81 4.78
CA LEU A 307 -14.60 -7.30 3.42
C LEU A 307 -13.15 -6.83 3.26
N LYS A 308 -12.42 -7.42 2.32
CA LYS A 308 -11.01 -7.14 2.06
C LYS A 308 -10.86 -6.14 0.91
N ASP A 309 -10.07 -5.09 1.15
CA ASP A 309 -9.68 -4.05 0.19
C ASP A 309 -10.85 -3.37 -0.54
N VAL A 310 -11.91 -3.04 0.21
CA VAL A 310 -13.11 -2.35 -0.28
C VAL A 310 -12.75 -1.11 -1.10
N PHE A 311 -13.08 -1.13 -2.39
CA PHE A 311 -12.90 -0.04 -3.34
C PHE A 311 -14.25 0.58 -3.69
N LEU A 312 -14.38 1.87 -3.39
CA LEU A 312 -15.53 2.71 -3.73
C LEU A 312 -15.21 3.55 -4.96
N PHE A 313 -16.13 3.56 -5.92
CA PHE A 313 -15.98 4.35 -7.14
C PHE A 313 -17.32 4.84 -7.68
N THR A 314 -17.27 5.94 -8.40
CA THR A 314 -18.39 6.69 -8.98
C THR A 314 -17.85 7.51 -10.16
N GLU A 315 -18.73 7.89 -11.07
CA GLU A 315 -18.46 8.80 -12.18
C GLU A 315 -18.47 10.27 -11.72
N GLU A 316 -19.05 10.54 -10.55
CA GLU A 316 -19.07 11.87 -9.94
C GLU A 316 -17.66 12.33 -9.53
N LYS A 317 -17.33 13.59 -9.82
CA LYS A 317 -16.04 14.18 -9.40
C LYS A 317 -16.02 14.40 -7.90
N GLY A 318 -14.98 13.93 -7.23
CA GLY A 318 -14.80 14.16 -5.81
C GLY A 318 -13.61 13.40 -5.22
N HIS A 319 -13.51 13.43 -3.90
CA HIS A 319 -12.46 12.78 -3.14
C HIS A 319 -13.04 11.93 -2.01
N PHE A 320 -12.61 10.67 -1.92
CA PHE A 320 -12.94 9.81 -0.79
C PHE A 320 -11.93 10.02 0.34
N SER A 321 -12.40 10.24 1.56
CA SER A 321 -11.53 10.42 2.73
C SER A 321 -10.67 9.19 3.05
N ASP A 322 -11.15 8.01 2.64
CA ASP A 322 -10.50 6.72 2.75
C ASP A 322 -11.07 5.78 1.68
N ASN A 323 -10.24 4.90 1.11
CA ASN A 323 -10.61 3.93 0.08
C ASN A 323 -9.64 2.74 0.10
N PHE A 324 -9.99 1.64 -0.57
CA PHE A 324 -9.21 0.39 -0.55
C PHE A 324 -8.94 -0.12 0.88
N PHE A 325 -9.93 -0.07 1.75
CA PHE A 325 -9.81 -0.42 3.17
C PHE A 325 -10.47 -1.76 3.50
N ASP A 326 -10.11 -2.35 4.64
CA ASP A 326 -10.78 -3.55 5.14
C ASP A 326 -11.96 -3.15 6.05
N VAL A 327 -13.06 -3.91 5.99
CA VAL A 327 -14.20 -3.79 6.93
C VAL A 327 -14.30 -5.09 7.71
N LEU A 328 -14.10 -5.00 9.02
CA LEU A 328 -14.17 -6.17 9.90
C LEU A 328 -15.60 -6.72 10.02
N PRO A 329 -15.76 -8.04 10.26
CA PRO A 329 -17.06 -8.66 10.46
C PRO A 329 -17.88 -7.95 11.54
N ASN A 330 -19.14 -7.68 11.23
CA ASN A 330 -20.14 -7.04 12.10
C ASN A 330 -19.77 -5.62 12.56
N GLN A 331 -18.73 -5.02 12.01
CA GLN A 331 -18.33 -3.64 12.27
C GLN A 331 -18.77 -2.72 11.15
N THR A 332 -18.90 -1.45 11.50
CA THR A 332 -19.28 -0.39 10.58
C THR A 332 -18.08 0.49 10.29
N LYS A 333 -17.81 0.71 9.00
CA LYS A 333 -16.84 1.71 8.53
C LYS A 333 -17.59 2.82 7.83
N THR A 334 -17.34 4.06 8.25
CA THR A 334 -17.87 5.25 7.59
C THR A 334 -16.73 5.98 6.89
N VAL A 335 -16.98 6.37 5.64
CA VAL A 335 -16.08 7.19 4.83
C VAL A 335 -16.86 8.36 4.25
N PHE A 336 -16.16 9.45 3.95
CA PHE A 336 -16.75 10.66 3.42
C PHE A 336 -16.35 10.85 1.96
N PHE A 337 -17.30 11.21 1.11
CA PHE A 337 -17.05 11.59 -0.27
C PHE A 337 -17.30 13.09 -0.43
N GLU A 338 -16.22 13.86 -0.59
CA GLU A 338 -16.23 15.30 -0.79
C GLU A 338 -16.43 15.62 -2.26
N THR A 339 -17.50 16.35 -2.57
CA THR A 339 -17.92 16.60 -3.95
C THR A 339 -18.84 17.80 -4.02
N LYS A 340 -18.91 18.43 -5.20
CA LYS A 340 -19.90 19.47 -5.51
C LYS A 340 -21.24 18.88 -5.97
N THR A 341 -21.31 17.58 -6.25
CA THR A 341 -22.55 16.96 -6.74
C THR A 341 -23.63 16.92 -5.67
N THR A 342 -24.88 16.93 -6.13
CA THR A 342 -26.04 16.95 -5.23
C THR A 342 -26.68 15.60 -5.00
N LYS A 343 -26.34 14.59 -5.81
CA LYS A 343 -26.83 13.21 -5.76
C LYS A 343 -25.65 12.26 -6.00
N LEU A 344 -25.72 11.04 -5.44
CA LEU A 344 -24.70 10.01 -5.60
C LEU A 344 -25.40 8.67 -5.81
N ASN A 345 -25.89 8.45 -7.03
CA ASN A 345 -26.75 7.33 -7.37
C ASN A 345 -26.00 6.14 -7.99
N ASP A 346 -24.78 6.37 -8.43
CA ASP A 346 -23.93 5.49 -9.24
C ASP A 346 -22.74 4.93 -8.43
N LEU A 347 -22.70 5.16 -7.11
CA LEU A 347 -21.66 4.64 -6.24
C LEU A 347 -21.64 3.11 -6.26
N LYS A 348 -20.53 2.56 -6.71
CA LYS A 348 -20.28 1.12 -6.80
C LYS A 348 -19.21 0.71 -5.79
N ILE A 349 -19.25 -0.57 -5.41
CA ILE A 349 -18.32 -1.19 -4.46
C ILE A 349 -17.68 -2.41 -5.13
N LYS A 350 -16.36 -2.52 -5.04
CA LYS A 350 -15.61 -3.76 -5.29
C LYS A 350 -14.90 -4.22 -4.02
N THR A 351 -14.70 -5.52 -3.89
CA THR A 351 -13.92 -6.11 -2.79
C THR A 351 -13.13 -7.29 -3.33
N LEU A 352 -12.03 -7.65 -2.66
CA LEU A 352 -11.28 -8.84 -3.03
C LEU A 352 -12.08 -10.13 -2.78
N ASN A 353 -13.10 -10.10 -1.92
CA ASN A 353 -14.01 -11.22 -1.68
C ASN A 353 -14.71 -11.69 -2.96
N GLU A 354 -15.08 -10.76 -3.85
CA GLU A 354 -15.74 -11.14 -5.11
C GLU A 354 -14.79 -11.80 -6.11
N ILE A 355 -13.51 -11.43 -6.08
CA ILE A 355 -12.46 -12.00 -6.94
C ILE A 355 -12.01 -13.37 -6.42
N ASN A 356 -11.90 -13.52 -5.10
CA ASN A 356 -11.35 -14.72 -4.47
C ASN A 356 -12.40 -15.76 -4.08
N GLY A 357 -13.65 -15.36 -3.89
CA GLY A 357 -14.70 -16.22 -3.33
C GLY A 357 -14.86 -17.51 -4.12
N SER A 358 -14.69 -18.64 -3.44
CA SER A 358 -15.19 -19.93 -3.87
C SER A 358 -16.69 -20.00 -3.55
N TYR A 359 -17.50 -20.47 -4.51
CA TYR A 359 -18.89 -20.85 -4.28
C TYR A 359 -19.01 -21.94 -3.21
#